data_AF-A0A257LKL1-F1
#
_entry.id   AF-A0A257LKL1-F1
#
_cell.length_a   1.000
_cell.length_b   1.000
_cell.length_c   1.000
_cell.angle_alpha   90.00
_cell.angle_beta   90.00
_cell.angle_gamma   90.00
#
_symmetry.space_group_name_H-M   'P 1'
#
loop_
_entity.id
_entity.type
_entity.pdbx_description
1 polymer ?
#
loop_
_entity_poly.entity_id
_entity_poly.type
_entity_poly.pdbx_seq_one_letter_code
_entity_poly.pdbx_strand_id
1 'polypeptide(L)'
;MSTHLTELFDKNRLWAHDTETREPGFFTRLLQQQTPQYLWIGCADSRVPANELVGLLPGELFVHRNVANLVVHSDLNALSVIQYAVDALNVQHIIVVGHSNCGGVKAAMTNQRAGLVDNWLRHVQDVRDGHEGFLAGLPAELQVNALVELNVLEQARNVTRTTVVRDAWQRGQSVVVHGWVYGLHNGLLDDLHITASAADQVGLAYDTALAGIKQRYRQQMAALQRPSEATQPVAPAQPATTAPADL
;
A
#
# COMPACT_ATOMS: atom_id res chain seq x y z
N MET A 1 -21.92 -29.25 -1.26
CA MET A 1 -21.42 -28.26 -0.29
C MET A 1 -22.61 -27.71 0.47
N SER A 2 -22.54 -27.63 1.79
CA SER A 2 -23.58 -26.99 2.61
C SER A 2 -23.71 -25.52 2.18
N THR A 3 -24.95 -25.06 1.98
CA THR A 3 -25.25 -23.64 1.75
C THR A 3 -25.24 -22.83 3.05
N HIS A 4 -25.16 -23.51 4.21
CA HIS A 4 -25.11 -22.89 5.52
C HIS A 4 -23.68 -22.59 5.94
N LEU A 5 -23.41 -21.34 6.30
CA LEU A 5 -22.11 -20.82 6.74
C LEU A 5 -21.91 -20.97 8.26
N THR A 6 -22.45 -22.02 8.87
CA THR A 6 -22.43 -22.24 10.33
C THR A 6 -21.02 -22.19 10.90
N GLU A 7 -20.03 -22.72 10.16
CA GLU A 7 -18.62 -22.68 10.54
C GLU A 7 -18.08 -21.26 10.82
N LEU A 8 -18.60 -20.23 10.17
CA LEU A 8 -18.16 -18.85 10.38
C LEU A 8 -18.72 -18.30 11.69
N PHE A 9 -19.94 -18.69 12.07
CA PHE A 9 -20.52 -18.35 13.37
C PHE A 9 -19.79 -19.06 14.51
N ASP A 10 -19.42 -20.33 14.31
CA ASP A 10 -18.65 -21.08 15.30
C ASP A 10 -17.27 -20.46 15.50
N LYS A 11 -16.57 -20.11 14.41
CA LYS A 11 -15.30 -19.36 14.46
C LYS A 11 -15.45 -18.01 15.16
N ASN A 12 -16.54 -17.27 14.89
CA ASN A 12 -16.79 -15.99 15.54
C ASN A 12 -17.02 -16.14 17.06
N ARG A 13 -17.80 -17.13 17.49
CA ARG A 13 -18.05 -17.40 18.92
C ARG A 13 -16.75 -17.75 19.64
N LEU A 14 -15.93 -18.60 19.05
CA LEU A 14 -14.61 -18.94 19.58
C LEU A 14 -13.72 -17.70 19.67
N TRP A 15 -13.61 -16.93 18.60
CA TRP A 15 -12.83 -15.69 18.58
C TRP A 15 -13.27 -14.69 19.66
N ALA A 16 -14.59 -14.49 19.84
CA ALA A 16 -15.10 -13.56 20.85
C ALA A 16 -14.77 -14.04 22.27
N HIS A 17 -14.93 -15.34 22.53
CA HIS A 17 -14.59 -15.94 23.82
C HIS A 17 -13.09 -15.85 24.12
N ASP A 18 -12.25 -16.22 23.16
CA ASP A 18 -10.79 -16.22 23.31
C ASP A 18 -10.24 -14.79 23.48
N THR A 19 -10.82 -13.82 22.75
CA THR A 19 -10.44 -12.41 22.87
C THR A 19 -10.78 -11.85 24.24
N GLU A 20 -11.99 -12.10 24.74
CA GLU A 20 -12.41 -11.64 26.07
C GLU A 20 -11.62 -12.34 27.19
N THR A 21 -11.25 -13.60 27.00
CA THR A 21 -10.41 -14.35 27.95
C THR A 21 -8.97 -13.81 27.98
N ARG A 22 -8.40 -13.50 26.82
CA ARG A 22 -7.04 -12.96 26.68
C ARG A 22 -6.96 -11.50 27.14
N GLU A 23 -7.99 -10.71 26.86
CA GLU A 23 -8.08 -9.28 27.21
C GLU A 23 -9.45 -8.94 27.82
N PRO A 24 -9.67 -9.22 29.11
CA PRO A 24 -10.95 -8.93 29.77
C PRO A 24 -11.39 -7.47 29.60
N GLY A 25 -12.67 -7.27 29.25
CA GLY A 25 -13.28 -5.99 28.94
C GLY A 25 -12.96 -5.44 27.55
N PHE A 26 -12.40 -6.24 26.64
CA PHE A 26 -12.06 -5.81 25.27
C PHE A 26 -13.26 -5.18 24.55
N PHE A 27 -14.40 -5.88 24.51
CA PHE A 27 -15.59 -5.37 23.82
C PHE A 27 -16.21 -4.16 24.53
N THR A 28 -16.13 -4.10 25.86
CA THR A 28 -16.61 -2.94 26.63
C THR A 28 -15.79 -1.69 26.31
N ARG A 29 -14.46 -1.81 26.22
CA ARG A 29 -13.59 -0.71 25.79
C ARG A 29 -13.87 -0.31 24.34
N LEU A 30 -14.04 -1.29 23.46
CA LEU A 30 -14.36 -1.05 22.05
C LEU A 30 -15.65 -0.24 21.87
N LEU A 31 -16.68 -0.50 22.68
CA LEU A 31 -17.92 0.30 22.67
C LEU A 31 -17.71 1.76 23.07
N GLN A 32 -16.69 2.05 23.88
CA GLN A 32 -16.36 3.40 24.33
C GLN A 32 -15.43 4.15 23.36
N GLN A 33 -14.79 3.44 22.41
CA GLN A 33 -13.78 3.98 21.51
C GLN A 33 -14.35 4.17 20.09
N GLN A 34 -14.65 5.43 19.73
CA GLN A 34 -15.27 5.81 18.44
C GLN A 34 -14.53 6.96 17.74
N THR A 35 -13.32 7.31 18.18
CA THR A 35 -12.53 8.44 17.64
C THR A 35 -11.23 7.93 16.99
N PRO A 36 -11.29 7.29 15.81
CA PRO A 36 -10.09 6.89 15.09
C PRO A 36 -9.26 8.14 14.75
N GLN A 37 -7.94 8.01 14.82
CA GLN A 37 -7.03 9.11 14.43
C GLN A 37 -6.63 9.02 12.95
N TYR A 38 -6.89 7.88 12.32
CA TYR A 38 -6.40 7.55 10.98
C TYR A 38 -7.55 7.10 10.08
N LEU A 39 -7.61 7.63 8.86
CA LEU A 39 -8.33 7.05 7.73
C LEU A 39 -7.34 6.28 6.85
N TRP A 40 -7.58 4.99 6.63
CA TRP A 40 -6.83 4.13 5.73
C TRP A 40 -7.61 3.88 4.44
N ILE A 41 -7.04 4.29 3.30
CA ILE A 41 -7.59 4.01 1.97
C ILE A 41 -6.70 2.96 1.32
N GLY A 42 -7.17 1.70 1.29
CA GLY A 42 -6.40 0.55 0.83
C GLY A 42 -7.03 -0.18 -0.35
N CYS A 43 -6.32 -1.18 -0.85
CA CYS A 43 -6.84 -2.05 -1.90
C CYS A 43 -7.89 -3.02 -1.32
N ALA A 44 -8.88 -3.40 -2.12
CA ALA A 44 -9.84 -4.47 -1.80
C ALA A 44 -9.18 -5.86 -1.73
N ASP A 45 -7.90 -5.98 -2.08
CA ASP A 45 -7.10 -7.18 -1.91
C ASP A 45 -7.11 -7.70 -0.46
N SER A 46 -7.49 -8.95 -0.26
CA SER A 46 -7.75 -9.53 1.06
C SER A 46 -6.49 -10.05 1.78
N ARG A 47 -5.30 -9.91 1.20
CA ARG A 47 -4.11 -10.63 1.71
C ARG A 47 -3.61 -10.14 3.06
N VAL A 48 -3.78 -8.86 3.42
CA VAL A 48 -3.40 -8.36 4.75
C VAL A 48 -4.40 -7.28 5.24
N PRO A 49 -5.04 -7.44 6.41
CA PRO A 49 -5.85 -6.41 7.04
C PRO A 49 -5.00 -5.22 7.50
N ALA A 50 -5.54 -4.00 7.40
CA ALA A 50 -4.79 -2.79 7.73
C ALA A 50 -4.41 -2.72 9.22
N ASN A 51 -5.35 -3.05 10.11
CA ASN A 51 -5.13 -3.09 11.56
C ASN A 51 -3.98 -4.02 11.96
N GLU A 52 -3.85 -5.17 11.30
CA GLU A 52 -2.76 -6.13 11.56
C GLU A 52 -1.40 -5.58 11.11
N LEU A 53 -1.33 -4.86 9.99
CA LEU A 53 -0.08 -4.28 9.48
C LEU A 53 0.53 -3.26 10.45
N VAL A 54 -0.30 -2.46 11.12
CA VAL A 54 0.16 -1.37 12.00
C VAL A 54 -0.03 -1.66 13.48
N GLY A 55 -0.50 -2.86 13.84
CA GLY A 55 -0.70 -3.26 15.23
C GLY A 55 -1.75 -2.41 15.98
N LEU A 56 -2.74 -1.87 15.26
CA LEU A 56 -3.80 -1.05 15.85
C LEU A 56 -5.05 -1.87 16.13
N LEU A 57 -5.71 -1.57 17.23
CA LEU A 57 -6.96 -2.20 17.62
C LEU A 57 -8.11 -1.77 16.70
N PRO A 58 -9.17 -2.60 16.58
CA PRO A 58 -10.42 -2.16 15.98
C PRO A 58 -10.91 -0.84 16.60
N GLY A 59 -11.41 0.09 15.78
CA GLY A 59 -11.85 1.42 16.23
C GLY A 59 -10.76 2.50 16.24
N GLU A 60 -9.48 2.15 16.09
CA GLU A 60 -8.38 3.11 15.96
C GLU A 60 -8.12 3.54 14.51
N LEU A 61 -8.59 2.74 13.56
CA LEU A 61 -8.44 2.93 12.12
C LEU A 61 -9.83 2.97 11.47
N PHE A 62 -10.15 4.04 10.75
CA PHE A 62 -11.30 4.10 9.86
C PHE A 62 -10.87 3.66 8.46
N VAL A 63 -11.62 2.77 7.80
CA VAL A 63 -11.09 2.04 6.64
C VAL A 63 -12.00 2.16 5.43
N HIS A 64 -11.42 2.52 4.28
CA HIS A 64 -12.00 2.36 2.95
C HIS A 64 -11.19 1.39 2.12
N ARG A 65 -11.87 0.59 1.30
CA ARG A 65 -11.22 -0.33 0.38
C ARG A 65 -11.94 -0.38 -0.96
N ASN A 66 -11.18 -0.21 -2.04
CA ASN A 66 -11.62 -0.45 -3.41
C ASN A 66 -10.50 -1.09 -4.25
N VAL A 67 -10.79 -1.56 -5.45
CA VAL A 67 -9.77 -2.18 -6.31
C VAL A 67 -8.70 -1.13 -6.67
N ALA A 68 -7.43 -1.44 -6.37
CA ALA A 68 -6.28 -0.56 -6.62
C ALA A 68 -6.30 0.79 -5.86
N ASN A 69 -7.00 0.86 -4.72
CA ASN A 69 -6.92 1.97 -3.74
C ASN A 69 -7.06 3.37 -4.36
N LEU A 70 -7.97 3.50 -5.32
CA LEU A 70 -8.22 4.70 -6.10
C LEU A 70 -9.03 5.74 -5.32
N VAL A 71 -8.71 7.01 -5.52
CA VAL A 71 -9.50 8.16 -5.08
C VAL A 71 -9.84 8.98 -6.31
N VAL A 72 -11.00 8.69 -6.90
CA VAL A 72 -11.49 9.35 -8.11
C VAL A 72 -12.25 10.61 -7.71
N HIS A 73 -12.03 11.72 -8.43
CA HIS A 73 -12.61 13.04 -8.11
C HIS A 73 -14.14 13.08 -8.00
N SER A 74 -14.84 12.10 -8.59
CA SER A 74 -16.30 11.98 -8.58
C SER A 74 -16.80 10.66 -7.98
N ASP A 75 -15.93 9.86 -7.35
CA ASP A 75 -16.36 8.64 -6.65
C ASP A 75 -17.00 9.02 -5.31
N LEU A 76 -18.32 9.16 -5.30
CA LEU A 76 -19.07 9.54 -4.11
C LEU A 76 -18.91 8.52 -2.98
N ASN A 77 -18.54 7.26 -3.26
CA ASN A 77 -18.25 6.27 -2.22
C ASN A 77 -17.02 6.69 -1.41
N ALA A 78 -15.84 6.81 -2.05
CA ALA A 78 -14.62 7.25 -1.38
C ALA A 78 -14.76 8.65 -0.76
N LEU A 79 -15.40 9.59 -1.48
CA LEU A 79 -15.58 10.96 -1.01
C LEU A 79 -16.47 11.04 0.24
N SER A 80 -17.51 10.21 0.33
CA SER A 80 -18.36 10.16 1.54
C SER A 80 -17.59 9.63 2.75
N VAL A 81 -16.71 8.63 2.56
CA VAL A 81 -15.85 8.15 3.64
C VAL A 81 -14.87 9.24 4.08
N ILE A 82 -14.22 9.93 3.13
CA ILE A 82 -13.28 11.01 3.43
C ILE A 82 -13.98 12.13 4.20
N GLN A 83 -15.17 12.55 3.75
CA GLN A 83 -15.98 13.56 4.43
C GLN A 83 -16.33 13.15 5.85
N TYR A 84 -16.85 11.93 6.05
CA TYR A 84 -17.22 11.45 7.38
C TYR A 84 -15.99 11.36 8.30
N ALA A 85 -14.87 10.84 7.81
CA ALA A 85 -13.64 10.73 8.57
C ALA A 85 -13.11 12.10 9.02
N VAL A 86 -13.09 13.07 8.11
CA VAL A 86 -12.55 14.40 8.38
C VAL A 86 -13.52 15.23 9.22
N ASP A 87 -14.78 15.33 8.82
CA ASP A 87 -15.71 16.28 9.42
C ASP A 87 -16.40 15.73 10.67
N ALA A 88 -16.76 14.43 10.68
CA ALA A 88 -17.49 13.82 11.78
C ALA A 88 -16.55 13.17 12.81
N LEU A 89 -15.56 12.40 12.34
CA LEU A 89 -14.63 11.68 13.22
C LEU A 89 -13.39 12.50 13.59
N ASN A 90 -13.13 13.61 12.89
CA ASN A 90 -11.97 14.47 13.09
C ASN A 90 -10.63 13.69 13.07
N VAL A 91 -10.49 12.76 12.11
CA VAL A 91 -9.21 12.05 11.91
C VAL A 91 -8.09 13.06 11.65
N GLN A 92 -6.90 12.79 12.19
CA GLN A 92 -5.72 13.64 12.00
C GLN A 92 -4.91 13.23 10.76
N HIS A 93 -5.05 12.00 10.30
CA HIS A 93 -4.25 11.43 9.23
C HIS A 93 -5.12 10.70 8.21
N ILE A 94 -4.88 10.94 6.93
CA ILE A 94 -5.40 10.13 5.82
C ILE A 94 -4.22 9.46 5.14
N ILE A 95 -4.27 8.14 5.00
CA ILE A 95 -3.17 7.34 4.50
C ILE A 95 -3.68 6.55 3.30
N VAL A 96 -3.17 6.87 2.11
CA VAL A 96 -3.42 6.06 0.91
C VAL A 96 -2.37 4.97 0.83
N VAL A 97 -2.79 3.71 0.80
CA VAL A 97 -1.87 2.58 0.89
C VAL A 97 -2.03 1.61 -0.28
N GLY A 98 -0.98 1.55 -1.10
CA GLY A 98 -0.82 0.54 -2.14
C GLY A 98 -0.10 -0.70 -1.63
N HIS A 99 0.03 -1.71 -2.48
CA HIS A 99 0.78 -2.90 -2.15
C HIS A 99 1.45 -3.50 -3.38
N SER A 100 2.64 -4.07 -3.18
CA SER A 100 3.40 -4.73 -4.25
C SER A 100 2.54 -5.75 -4.98
N ASN A 101 2.73 -5.93 -6.28
CA ASN A 101 2.02 -6.93 -7.09
C ASN A 101 0.48 -6.86 -6.96
N CYS A 102 -0.09 -5.65 -6.91
CA CYS A 102 -1.53 -5.45 -6.92
C CYS A 102 -2.15 -5.99 -8.22
N GLY A 103 -3.16 -6.87 -8.09
CA GLY A 103 -3.80 -7.50 -9.24
C GLY A 103 -4.49 -6.50 -10.17
N GLY A 104 -5.17 -5.48 -9.61
CA GLY A 104 -5.80 -4.41 -10.38
C GLY A 104 -4.78 -3.57 -11.14
N VAL A 105 -3.67 -3.20 -10.48
CA VAL A 105 -2.59 -2.43 -11.12
C VAL A 105 -1.89 -3.26 -12.19
N LYS A 106 -1.65 -4.56 -11.96
CA LYS A 106 -1.08 -5.46 -12.95
C LYS A 106 -1.97 -5.58 -14.19
N ALA A 107 -3.29 -5.75 -14.00
CA ALA A 107 -4.25 -5.80 -15.11
C ALA A 107 -4.29 -4.49 -15.90
N ALA A 108 -4.22 -3.34 -15.21
CA ALA A 108 -4.12 -2.03 -15.86
C ALA A 108 -2.81 -1.90 -16.65
N MET A 109 -1.67 -2.31 -16.08
CA MET A 109 -0.36 -2.24 -16.74
C MET A 109 -0.34 -3.02 -18.05
N THR A 110 -0.89 -4.23 -18.06
CA THR A 110 -0.86 -5.14 -19.21
C THR A 110 -2.08 -5.06 -20.13
N ASN A 111 -3.00 -4.11 -19.88
CA ASN A 111 -4.29 -4.02 -20.58
C ASN A 111 -5.08 -5.33 -20.57
N GLN A 112 -5.01 -6.10 -19.48
CA GLN A 112 -5.75 -7.34 -19.33
C GLN A 112 -7.25 -7.03 -19.18
N ARG A 113 -8.08 -7.60 -20.07
CA ARG A 113 -9.54 -7.50 -19.99
C ARG A 113 -10.07 -8.31 -18.82
N ALA A 114 -10.85 -7.67 -17.95
CA ALA A 114 -11.48 -8.24 -16.77
C ALA A 114 -12.98 -7.83 -16.64
N GLY A 115 -13.55 -7.18 -17.65
CA GLY A 115 -14.98 -6.90 -17.73
C GLY A 115 -15.34 -5.53 -17.17
N LEU A 116 -16.35 -5.44 -16.30
CA LEU A 116 -16.84 -4.15 -15.78
C LEU A 116 -15.73 -3.34 -15.07
N VAL A 117 -14.85 -4.05 -14.35
CA VAL A 117 -13.73 -3.44 -13.61
C VAL A 117 -12.72 -2.73 -14.53
N ASP A 118 -12.70 -3.04 -15.83
CA ASP A 118 -11.83 -2.35 -16.81
C ASP A 118 -12.11 -0.83 -16.82
N ASN A 119 -13.38 -0.43 -16.62
CA ASN A 119 -13.77 0.98 -16.55
C ASN A 119 -13.17 1.67 -15.31
N TRP A 120 -13.15 0.96 -14.17
CA TRP A 120 -12.54 1.45 -12.94
C TRP A 120 -11.02 1.53 -13.07
N LEU A 121 -10.41 0.52 -13.68
CA LEU A 121 -8.97 0.45 -13.92
C LEU A 121 -8.48 1.45 -14.97
N ARG A 122 -9.36 2.11 -15.74
CA ARG A 122 -8.97 3.26 -16.58
C ARG A 122 -8.26 4.33 -15.77
N HIS A 123 -8.67 4.57 -14.53
CA HIS A 123 -7.98 5.55 -13.68
C HIS A 123 -6.55 5.16 -13.33
N VAL A 124 -6.23 3.85 -13.22
CA VAL A 124 -4.84 3.39 -13.09
C VAL A 124 -4.10 3.51 -14.43
N GLN A 125 -4.78 3.26 -15.55
CA GLN A 125 -4.21 3.45 -16.89
C GLN A 125 -3.88 4.92 -17.16
N ASP A 126 -4.69 5.87 -16.70
CA ASP A 126 -4.39 7.30 -16.81
C ASP A 126 -3.07 7.65 -16.09
N VAL A 127 -2.84 7.07 -14.90
CA VAL A 127 -1.56 7.20 -14.18
C VAL A 127 -0.41 6.57 -14.96
N ARG A 128 -0.61 5.36 -15.50
CA ARG A 128 0.37 4.66 -16.34
C ARG A 128 0.77 5.51 -17.54
N ASP A 129 -0.23 6.01 -18.28
CA ASP A 129 -0.04 6.75 -19.53
C ASP A 129 0.63 8.11 -19.25
N GLY A 130 0.29 8.77 -18.13
CA GLY A 130 0.99 9.97 -17.64
C GLY A 130 2.46 9.76 -17.28
N HIS A 131 2.89 8.51 -17.06
CA HIS A 131 4.26 8.14 -16.74
C HIS A 131 4.88 7.16 -17.74
N GLU A 132 4.31 7.02 -18.93
CA GLU A 132 4.70 6.01 -19.93
C GLU A 132 6.19 6.06 -20.24
N GLY A 133 6.76 7.25 -20.49
CA GLY A 133 8.18 7.39 -20.81
C GLY A 133 9.13 6.91 -19.71
N PHE A 134 8.73 6.97 -18.45
CA PHE A 134 9.50 6.40 -17.34
C PHE A 134 9.30 4.89 -17.25
N LEU A 135 8.04 4.43 -17.30
CA LEU A 135 7.69 3.02 -17.15
C LEU A 135 8.23 2.15 -18.29
N ALA A 136 8.18 2.63 -19.54
CA ALA A 136 8.69 1.94 -20.72
C ALA A 136 10.21 1.70 -20.66
N GLY A 137 10.95 2.52 -19.90
CA GLY A 137 12.38 2.35 -19.67
C GLY A 137 12.73 1.31 -18.61
N LEU A 138 11.75 0.81 -17.84
CA LEU A 138 11.99 -0.18 -16.79
C LEU A 138 11.85 -1.62 -17.31
N PRO A 139 12.63 -2.58 -16.75
CA PRO A 139 12.37 -4.01 -16.91
C PRO A 139 10.95 -4.40 -16.48
N ALA A 140 10.37 -5.40 -17.14
CA ALA A 140 8.97 -5.80 -16.93
C ALA A 140 8.67 -6.19 -15.46
N GLU A 141 9.64 -6.79 -14.77
CA GLU A 141 9.56 -7.18 -13.36
C GLU A 141 9.46 -5.99 -12.40
N LEU A 142 9.90 -4.79 -12.80
CA LEU A 142 9.83 -3.57 -11.98
C LEU A 142 8.61 -2.70 -12.29
N GLN A 143 8.08 -2.79 -13.52
CA GLN A 143 7.01 -1.91 -14.01
C GLN A 143 5.76 -1.90 -13.14
N VAL A 144 5.30 -3.08 -12.68
CA VAL A 144 4.07 -3.18 -11.88
C VAL A 144 4.24 -2.48 -10.53
N ASN A 145 5.35 -2.71 -9.83
CA ASN A 145 5.58 -2.08 -8.53
C ASN A 145 5.84 -0.57 -8.67
N ALA A 146 6.53 -0.15 -9.75
CA ALA A 146 6.68 1.26 -10.06
C ALA A 146 5.31 1.93 -10.27
N LEU A 147 4.41 1.29 -11.02
CA LEU A 147 3.06 1.79 -11.23
C LEU A 147 2.21 1.79 -9.96
N VAL A 148 2.38 0.82 -9.05
CA VAL A 148 1.72 0.82 -7.73
C VAL A 148 2.08 2.09 -6.96
N GLU A 149 3.36 2.42 -6.88
CA GLU A 149 3.83 3.60 -6.14
C GLU A 149 3.38 4.91 -6.79
N LEU A 150 3.47 5.01 -8.12
CA LEU A 150 2.95 6.16 -8.87
C LEU A 150 1.43 6.31 -8.69
N ASN A 151 0.69 5.21 -8.63
CA ASN A 151 -0.74 5.24 -8.35
C ASN A 151 -1.01 5.80 -6.96
N VAL A 152 -0.31 5.32 -5.91
CA VAL A 152 -0.45 5.89 -4.55
C VAL A 152 -0.13 7.37 -4.53
N LEU A 153 0.91 7.81 -5.23
CA LEU A 153 1.29 9.20 -5.35
C LEU A 153 0.14 10.07 -5.90
N GLU A 154 -0.44 9.65 -7.04
CA GLU A 154 -1.56 10.36 -7.65
C GLU A 154 -2.82 10.32 -6.78
N GLN A 155 -3.11 9.19 -6.13
CA GLN A 155 -4.27 9.08 -5.27
C GLN A 155 -4.14 9.92 -4.00
N ALA A 156 -2.97 9.99 -3.38
CA ALA A 156 -2.69 10.89 -2.26
C ALA A 156 -2.90 12.35 -2.68
N ARG A 157 -2.38 12.73 -3.86
CA ARG A 157 -2.63 14.06 -4.44
C ARG A 157 -4.12 14.29 -4.70
N ASN A 158 -4.88 13.30 -5.18
CA ASN A 158 -6.32 13.43 -5.38
C ASN A 158 -7.06 13.68 -4.06
N VAL A 159 -6.67 13.00 -2.97
CA VAL A 159 -7.20 13.27 -1.62
C VAL A 159 -7.00 14.74 -1.24
N THR A 160 -5.78 15.28 -1.41
CA THR A 160 -5.49 16.70 -1.10
C THR A 160 -6.29 17.71 -1.95
N ARG A 161 -6.82 17.26 -3.09
CA ARG A 161 -7.60 18.08 -4.03
C ARG A 161 -9.10 18.01 -3.79
N THR A 162 -9.57 17.10 -2.93
CA THR A 162 -10.97 17.03 -2.54
C THR A 162 -11.41 18.34 -1.89
N THR A 163 -12.67 18.71 -2.08
CA THR A 163 -13.26 19.86 -1.37
C THR A 163 -13.16 19.68 0.13
N VAL A 164 -13.44 18.47 0.64
CA VAL A 164 -13.35 18.11 2.06
C VAL A 164 -12.00 18.50 2.68
N VAL A 165 -10.89 18.02 2.12
CA VAL A 165 -9.55 18.26 2.69
C VAL A 165 -9.13 19.72 2.54
N ARG A 166 -9.48 20.35 1.41
CA ARG A 166 -9.20 21.78 1.20
C ARG A 166 -9.97 22.67 2.18
N ASP A 167 -11.24 22.38 2.40
CA ASP A 167 -12.09 23.09 3.33
C ASP A 167 -11.61 22.86 4.78
N ALA A 168 -11.10 21.66 5.09
CA ALA A 168 -10.48 21.34 6.38
C ALA A 168 -9.24 22.18 6.66
N TRP A 169 -8.33 22.28 5.69
CA TRP A 169 -7.17 23.16 5.82
C TRP A 169 -7.55 24.63 5.90
N GLN A 170 -8.53 25.07 5.09
CA GLN A 170 -8.99 26.47 5.09
C GLN A 170 -9.60 26.88 6.44
N ARG A 171 -10.33 25.98 7.11
CA ARG A 171 -10.89 26.22 8.45
C ARG A 171 -9.91 25.95 9.60
N GLY A 172 -8.65 25.64 9.30
CA GLY A 172 -7.60 25.42 10.30
C GLY A 172 -7.64 24.05 10.99
N GLN A 173 -8.39 23.08 10.46
CA GLN A 173 -8.39 21.72 10.98
C GLN A 173 -7.09 21.00 10.58
N SER A 174 -6.43 20.36 11.55
CA SER A 174 -5.20 19.60 11.32
C SER A 174 -5.53 18.23 10.71
N VAL A 175 -5.29 18.09 9.40
CA VAL A 175 -5.36 16.82 8.68
C VAL A 175 -4.11 16.68 7.81
N VAL A 176 -3.42 15.55 7.92
CA VAL A 176 -2.21 15.25 7.14
C VAL A 176 -2.48 14.09 6.19
N VAL A 177 -2.11 14.24 4.93
CA VAL A 177 -2.27 13.21 3.90
C VAL A 177 -0.93 12.53 3.63
N HIS A 178 -0.93 11.20 3.60
CA HIS A 178 0.24 10.34 3.40
C HIS A 178 0.01 9.35 2.25
N GLY A 179 1.11 8.85 1.67
CA GLY A 179 1.09 7.80 0.66
C GLY A 179 2.12 6.72 0.98
N TRP A 180 1.66 5.50 1.26
CA TRP A 180 2.52 4.36 1.63
C TRP A 180 2.32 3.19 0.67
N VAL A 181 3.29 2.29 0.63
CA VAL A 181 3.18 0.98 -0.02
C VAL A 181 3.66 -0.09 0.94
N TYR A 182 3.04 -1.27 0.95
CA TYR A 182 3.62 -2.43 1.63
C TYR A 182 4.01 -3.56 0.70
N GLY A 183 5.09 -4.25 1.05
CA GLY A 183 5.51 -5.47 0.38
C GLY A 183 4.67 -6.66 0.83
N LEU A 184 4.01 -7.35 -0.10
CA LEU A 184 3.27 -8.59 0.24
C LEU A 184 4.20 -9.75 0.62
N HIS A 185 5.46 -9.68 0.21
CA HIS A 185 6.45 -10.72 0.46
C HIS A 185 7.05 -10.61 1.87
N ASN A 186 6.96 -9.46 2.53
CA ASN A 186 7.61 -9.18 3.81
C ASN A 186 6.73 -8.44 4.84
N GLY A 187 5.58 -7.89 4.43
CA GLY A 187 4.68 -7.12 5.28
C GLY A 187 5.18 -5.72 5.66
N LEU A 188 6.32 -5.27 5.12
CA LEU A 188 6.94 -4.00 5.51
C LEU A 188 6.31 -2.83 4.76
N LEU A 189 6.04 -1.74 5.49
CA LEU A 189 5.56 -0.47 4.96
C LEU A 189 6.74 0.41 4.55
N ASP A 190 6.63 1.02 3.38
CA ASP A 190 7.51 2.03 2.84
C ASP A 190 6.73 3.35 2.65
N ASP A 191 7.23 4.44 3.23
CA ASP A 191 6.70 5.78 3.01
C ASP A 191 7.21 6.35 1.67
N LEU A 192 6.30 6.81 0.81
CA LEU A 192 6.67 7.45 -0.46
C LEU A 192 7.01 8.94 -0.30
N HIS A 193 6.88 9.48 0.91
CA HIS A 193 7.23 10.85 1.27
C HIS A 193 6.41 11.93 0.54
N ILE A 194 5.18 11.62 0.13
CA ILE A 194 4.18 12.60 -0.36
C ILE A 194 3.37 13.22 0.80
N THR A 195 3.99 13.40 1.95
CA THR A 195 3.27 13.92 3.13
C THR A 195 2.94 15.40 2.96
N ALA A 196 1.66 15.77 3.09
CA ALA A 196 1.20 17.16 3.01
C ALA A 196 0.16 17.48 4.09
N SER A 197 0.36 18.59 4.81
CA SER A 197 -0.58 19.11 5.83
C SER A 197 -1.24 20.44 5.44
N ALA A 198 -0.91 20.97 4.27
CA ALA A 198 -1.48 22.19 3.72
C ALA A 198 -1.41 22.20 2.18
N ALA A 199 -2.27 23.01 1.54
CA ALA A 199 -2.42 23.04 0.09
C ALA A 199 -1.16 23.51 -0.67
N ASP A 200 -0.38 24.41 -0.08
CA ASP A 200 0.86 24.96 -0.66
C ASP A 200 2.03 23.96 -0.63
N GLN A 201 2.00 22.98 0.28
CA GLN A 201 3.01 21.93 0.38
C GLN A 201 2.84 20.82 -0.67
N VAL A 202 1.61 20.61 -1.15
CA VAL A 202 1.25 19.46 -2.01
C VAL A 202 2.13 19.35 -3.24
N GLY A 203 2.40 20.47 -3.93
CA GLY A 203 3.21 20.48 -5.15
C GLY A 203 4.63 20.00 -4.91
N LEU A 204 5.31 20.59 -3.91
CA LEU A 204 6.68 20.24 -3.56
C LEU A 204 6.78 18.79 -3.05
N ALA A 205 5.84 18.36 -2.21
CA ALA A 205 5.80 16.99 -1.70
C ALA A 205 5.65 15.97 -2.84
N TYR A 206 4.73 16.24 -3.78
CA TYR A 206 4.53 15.39 -4.95
C TYR A 206 5.79 15.32 -5.84
N ASP A 207 6.39 16.46 -6.17
CA ASP A 207 7.58 16.49 -7.06
C ASP A 207 8.79 15.78 -6.42
N THR A 208 8.99 15.97 -5.12
CA THR A 208 10.07 15.33 -4.35
C THR A 208 9.87 13.82 -4.31
N ALA A 209 8.66 13.36 -3.98
CA ALA A 209 8.33 11.95 -3.93
C ALA A 209 8.45 11.29 -5.32
N LEU A 210 7.97 11.93 -6.39
CA LEU A 210 8.10 11.45 -7.76
C LEU A 210 9.58 11.30 -8.18
N ALA A 211 10.42 12.29 -7.84
CA ALA A 211 11.85 12.23 -8.10
C ALA A 211 12.51 11.07 -7.35
N GLY A 212 12.17 10.89 -6.07
CA GLY A 212 12.66 9.80 -5.22
C GLY A 212 12.29 8.41 -5.77
N ILE A 213 11.03 8.21 -6.17
CA ILE A 213 10.56 6.98 -6.82
C ILE A 213 11.39 6.71 -8.08
N LYS A 214 11.47 7.68 -8.99
CA LYS A 214 12.22 7.52 -10.26
C LYS A 214 13.70 7.21 -10.02
N GLN A 215 14.33 7.85 -9.03
CA GLN A 215 15.71 7.59 -8.68
C GLN A 215 15.91 6.17 -8.15
N ARG A 216 15.06 5.71 -7.23
CA ARG A 216 15.14 4.36 -6.64
C ARG A 216 15.02 3.27 -7.71
N TYR A 217 14.07 3.40 -8.65
CA TYR A 217 13.93 2.43 -9.75
C TYR A 217 15.09 2.46 -10.75
N ARG A 218 15.68 3.63 -11.04
CA ARG A 218 16.91 3.69 -11.86
C ARG A 218 18.07 2.96 -11.19
N GLN A 219 18.22 3.08 -9.86
CA GLN A 219 19.24 2.37 -9.11
C GLN A 219 19.00 0.85 -9.11
N GLN A 220 17.75 0.40 -8.94
CA GLN A 220 17.39 -1.01 -9.03
C GLN A 220 17.67 -1.59 -10.43
N MET A 221 17.28 -0.87 -11.48
CA MET A 221 17.58 -1.26 -12.87
C MET A 221 19.09 -1.39 -13.10
N ALA A 222 19.89 -0.42 -12.64
CA ALA A 222 21.35 -0.48 -12.74
C ALA A 222 21.95 -1.65 -11.94
N ALA A 223 21.34 -2.04 -10.81
CA ALA A 223 21.76 -3.20 -10.04
C ALA A 223 21.46 -4.53 -10.77
N LEU A 224 20.29 -4.64 -11.42
CA LEU A 224 19.92 -5.81 -12.23
C LEU A 224 20.81 -6.01 -13.46
N GLN A 225 21.38 -4.92 -13.99
CA GLN A 225 22.26 -4.94 -15.16
C GLN A 225 23.73 -5.21 -14.82
N ARG A 226 24.11 -5.29 -13.54
CA ARG A 226 25.48 -5.70 -13.19
C ARG A 226 25.65 -7.18 -13.50
N PRO A 227 26.73 -7.57 -14.22
CA PRO A 227 27.04 -8.97 -14.39
C PRO A 227 27.16 -9.62 -13.01
N SER A 228 26.48 -10.75 -12.81
CA SER A 228 26.79 -11.68 -11.72
C SER A 228 28.31 -11.90 -11.75
N GLU A 229 29.03 -11.50 -10.70
CA GLU A 229 30.42 -11.90 -10.56
C GLU A 229 30.42 -13.42 -10.56
N ALA A 230 30.82 -14.00 -11.70
CA ALA A 230 30.95 -15.42 -11.87
C ALA A 230 31.81 -15.96 -10.72
N THR A 231 31.23 -16.87 -9.95
CA THR A 231 31.95 -17.76 -9.06
C THR A 231 33.10 -18.36 -9.87
N GLN A 232 34.32 -17.85 -9.66
CA GLN A 232 35.51 -18.46 -10.24
C GLN A 232 35.53 -19.91 -9.78
N PRO A 233 35.76 -20.88 -10.68
CA PRO A 233 35.92 -22.26 -10.26
C PRO A 233 37.14 -22.32 -9.35
N VAL A 234 36.91 -22.70 -8.09
CA VAL A 234 37.97 -23.04 -7.15
C VAL A 234 38.81 -24.13 -7.80
N ALA A 235 40.08 -23.84 -8.07
CA ALA A 235 41.01 -24.80 -8.65
C ALA A 235 41.09 -26.05 -7.74
N PRO A 236 41.13 -27.27 -8.30
CA PRO A 236 41.20 -28.47 -7.49
C PRO A 236 42.52 -28.47 -6.71
N ALA A 237 42.43 -28.65 -5.40
CA ALA A 237 43.58 -28.80 -4.53
C ALA A 237 44.42 -30.00 -4.98
N GLN A 238 45.73 -29.79 -5.16
CA GLN A 238 46.67 -30.86 -5.48
C GLN A 238 46.74 -31.87 -4.31
N PRO A 239 46.80 -33.19 -4.58
CA PRO A 239 46.93 -34.18 -3.53
C PRO A 239 48.32 -34.09 -2.89
N ALA A 240 48.36 -34.06 -1.56
CA ALA A 240 49.58 -34.12 -0.77
C ALA A 240 50.31 -35.46 -1.00
N THR A 241 51.56 -35.38 -1.44
CA THR A 241 52.48 -36.52 -1.54
C THR A 241 52.85 -37.00 -0.14
N THR A 242 52.45 -38.22 0.22
CA THR A 242 52.95 -38.91 1.41
C THR A 242 54.33 -39.51 1.12
N ALA A 243 55.34 -39.06 1.86
CA ALA A 243 56.64 -39.71 1.93
C ALA A 243 56.53 -41.01 2.76
N PRO A 244 57.26 -42.09 2.43
CA PRO A 244 57.29 -43.30 3.24
C PRO A 244 58.17 -43.10 4.47
N ALA A 245 57.72 -43.61 5.61
CA ALA A 245 58.55 -43.74 6.81
C ALA A 245 59.13 -45.17 6.85
N ASP A 246 60.46 -45.24 6.90
CA ASP A 246 61.23 -46.43 7.22
C ASP A 246 60.95 -46.91 8.66
N LEU A 247 60.72 -48.21 8.82
CA LEU A 247 61.20 -49.17 9.84
C LEU A 247 60.24 -50.36 10.00
#